data_AF-A0A5C6DL63-F1
#
_entry.id   AF-A0A5C6DL63-F1
#
_cell.length_a   1.000
_cell.length_b   1.000
_cell.length_c   1.000
_cell.angle_alpha   90.00
_cell.angle_beta   90.00
_cell.angle_gamma   90.00
#
_symmetry.space_group_name_H-M   'P 1'
#
loop_
_entity.id
_entity.type
_entity.pdbx_description
1 polymer ?
#
loop_
_entity_poly.entity_id
_entity_poly.type
_entity_poly.pdbx_seq_one_letter_code
_entity_poly.pdbx_strand_id
1 'polypeptide(L)'
;MRRIGTLDNENLARRFGDFLVTQSIDATVEKAAGAGQGEVSESLGWEIWIREEKDVDQAREAIREFELNPNDQRYQVSEEAQTLRNQRVAQEHRRQQEMKKLQRSMPKSRSGGSNMQTLGVPGKQEKIPVVIAVIVLSALASFGTDFGRPRNTAMVSGFWTEAELYLGMSFVDQTDPDYIESGNTESSRDSFASIRKGQVWRLVTPMFLHGDTMHLLFNMIWIFVLGSAIERLQGSVFLAVLLIVTQIAGMMLQVMLPGVESLPPFLSALAGSPFAIGASGAVYGLFGYLWIRPTLDPGYPIHMAPMNVLLMLGWLVFCMTGMFGNIANGAHLGGLLAGIAVAYFVSPRRL
;
A
#
# COMPACT_ATOMS: atom_id res chain seq x y z
N MET A 1 6.80 -24.47 0.03
CA MET A 1 7.39 -25.76 0.44
C MET A 1 6.28 -26.78 0.56
N ARG A 2 6.45 -27.98 -0.02
CA ARG A 2 5.48 -29.09 0.03
C ARG A 2 6.12 -30.33 0.63
N ARG A 3 5.43 -30.97 1.58
CA ARG A 3 5.86 -32.27 2.12
C ARG A 3 5.55 -33.37 1.10
N ILE A 4 6.54 -34.18 0.78
CA ILE A 4 6.40 -35.27 -0.21
C ILE A 4 6.33 -36.66 0.42
N GLY A 5 6.83 -36.83 1.64
CA GLY A 5 6.80 -38.10 2.35
C GLY A 5 7.61 -38.07 3.63
N THR A 6 7.66 -39.23 4.30
CA THR A 6 8.36 -39.44 5.57
C THR A 6 9.18 -40.72 5.49
N LEU A 7 10.44 -40.69 5.95
CA LEU A 7 11.30 -41.87 6.02
C LEU A 7 11.67 -42.17 7.47
N ASP A 8 11.65 -43.43 7.87
CA ASP A 8 11.80 -43.82 9.28
C ASP A 8 13.23 -43.61 9.84
N ASN A 9 14.22 -43.43 8.96
CA ASN A 9 15.62 -43.38 9.31
C ASN A 9 16.30 -42.11 8.79
N GLU A 10 17.03 -41.42 9.67
CA GLU A 10 17.80 -40.20 9.33
C GLU A 10 18.76 -40.44 8.17
N ASN A 11 19.48 -41.57 8.18
CA ASN A 11 20.46 -41.90 7.16
C ASN A 11 19.79 -42.11 5.80
N LEU A 12 18.60 -42.70 5.78
CA LEU A 12 17.82 -42.87 4.55
C LEU A 12 17.31 -41.51 4.04
N ALA A 13 16.80 -40.67 4.94
CA ALA A 13 16.32 -39.34 4.62
C ALA A 13 17.42 -38.43 4.09
N ARG A 14 18.59 -38.44 4.72
CA ARG A 14 19.77 -37.70 4.25
C ARG A 14 20.25 -38.21 2.90
N ARG A 15 20.31 -39.53 2.71
CA ARG A 15 20.71 -40.15 1.43
C ARG A 15 19.78 -39.75 0.29
N PHE A 16 18.48 -39.81 0.51
CA PHE A 16 17.51 -39.36 -0.48
C PHE A 16 17.58 -37.84 -0.71
N GLY A 17 17.78 -37.05 0.35
CA GLY A 17 18.01 -35.61 0.24
C GLY A 17 19.26 -35.26 -0.57
N ASP A 18 20.34 -36.04 -0.45
CA ASP A 18 21.55 -35.89 -1.26
C ASP A 18 21.28 -36.21 -2.73
N PHE A 19 20.54 -37.29 -3.01
CA PHE A 19 20.08 -37.61 -4.36
C PHE A 19 19.28 -36.48 -5.00
N LEU A 20 18.32 -35.88 -4.29
CA LEU A 20 17.54 -34.76 -4.82
C LEU A 20 18.41 -33.56 -5.20
N VAL A 21 19.46 -33.27 -4.43
CA VAL A 21 20.42 -32.19 -4.75
C VAL A 21 21.14 -32.48 -6.08
N THR A 22 21.53 -33.72 -6.35
CA THR A 22 22.16 -34.10 -7.64
C THR A 22 21.19 -33.94 -8.82
N GLN A 23 19.90 -34.11 -8.59
CA GLN A 23 18.84 -33.86 -9.58
C GLN A 23 18.47 -32.38 -9.70
N SER A 24 19.24 -31.49 -9.07
CA SER A 24 18.98 -30.05 -9.00
C SER A 24 17.68 -29.66 -8.28
N ILE A 25 17.07 -30.57 -7.51
CA ILE A 25 15.86 -30.33 -6.73
C ILE A 25 16.25 -29.78 -5.36
N ASP A 26 15.70 -28.63 -4.97
CA ASP A 26 15.94 -28.02 -3.67
C ASP A 26 15.02 -28.63 -2.60
N ALA A 27 15.62 -29.43 -1.72
CA ALA A 27 14.94 -30.23 -0.73
C ALA A 27 15.49 -29.98 0.69
N THR A 28 14.61 -29.98 1.67
CA THR A 28 14.93 -29.88 3.09
C THR A 28 14.49 -31.16 3.80
N VAL A 29 15.36 -31.70 4.65
CA VAL A 29 15.10 -32.90 5.45
C VAL A 29 15.00 -32.48 6.92
N GLU A 30 13.83 -32.69 7.51
CA GLU A 30 13.53 -32.26 8.88
C GLU A 30 13.00 -33.44 9.70
N LYS A 31 13.26 -33.46 11.00
CA LYS A 31 12.67 -34.48 11.88
C LYS A 31 11.21 -34.13 12.12
N ALA A 32 10.29 -35.07 11.94
CA ALA A 32 8.88 -34.83 12.22
C ALA A 32 8.71 -34.37 13.68
N ALA A 33 8.06 -33.23 13.90
CA ALA A 33 7.76 -32.75 15.24
C ALA A 33 6.55 -33.53 15.78
N GLY A 34 6.71 -34.17 16.95
CA GLY A 34 5.59 -34.82 17.64
C GLY A 34 4.49 -33.80 17.93
N ALA A 35 3.24 -34.17 17.63
CA ALA A 35 2.08 -33.34 17.91
C ALA A 35 2.05 -32.95 19.40
N GLY A 36 1.77 -31.67 19.67
CA GLY A 36 1.62 -31.17 21.03
C GLY A 36 0.49 -31.88 21.77
N GLN A 37 0.77 -32.22 23.03
CA GLN A 37 -0.14 -32.67 24.09
C GLN A 37 -1.04 -33.87 23.77
N GLY A 38 -0.60 -35.06 24.22
CA GLY A 38 -1.54 -36.08 24.71
C GLY A 38 -1.47 -37.46 24.10
N GLU A 39 -0.71 -37.70 23.03
CA GLU A 39 -0.61 -39.04 22.44
C GLU A 39 0.86 -39.47 22.25
N VAL A 40 1.23 -40.55 22.93
CA VAL A 40 2.48 -41.26 22.73
C VAL A 40 2.34 -42.02 21.41
N SER A 41 2.91 -41.49 20.33
CA SER A 41 3.06 -42.22 19.08
C SER A 41 4.55 -42.53 18.86
N GLU A 42 4.90 -43.80 19.01
CA GLU A 42 6.21 -44.37 18.76
C GLU A 42 6.44 -44.52 17.24
N SER A 43 6.90 -43.45 16.57
CA SER A 43 7.80 -43.47 15.39
C SER A 43 7.92 -42.07 14.76
N LEU A 44 8.79 -41.20 15.30
CA LEU A 44 9.05 -39.90 14.67
C LEU A 44 9.96 -40.09 13.44
N GLY A 45 9.35 -40.24 12.27
CA GLY A 45 10.04 -40.27 10.98
C GLY A 45 10.67 -38.91 10.59
N TRP A 46 11.39 -38.91 9.48
CA TRP A 46 12.03 -37.74 8.87
C TRP A 46 11.25 -37.28 7.66
N GLU A 47 10.77 -36.04 7.70
CA GLU A 47 9.98 -35.43 6.64
C GLU A 47 10.89 -34.84 5.56
N ILE A 48 10.49 -35.03 4.30
CA ILE A 48 11.17 -34.43 3.16
C ILE A 48 10.27 -33.36 2.55
N TRP A 49 10.82 -32.15 2.43
CA TRP A 49 10.13 -30.95 1.98
C TRP A 49 10.79 -30.41 0.72
N ILE A 50 10.00 -30.14 -0.32
CA ILE A 50 10.47 -29.57 -1.59
C ILE A 50 10.13 -28.09 -1.65
N ARG A 51 11.09 -27.26 -2.07
CA ARG A 51 10.90 -25.79 -2.12
C ARG A 51 9.97 -25.36 -3.26
N GLU A 52 10.26 -25.81 -4.46
CA GLU A 52 9.63 -25.40 -5.72
C GLU A 52 8.48 -26.33 -6.11
N GLU A 53 7.29 -25.78 -6.45
CA GLU A 53 6.10 -26.59 -6.77
C GLU A 53 6.32 -27.49 -8.00
N LYS A 54 7.06 -27.00 -9.00
CA LYS A 54 7.35 -27.73 -10.24
C LYS A 54 8.12 -29.04 -10.04
N ASP A 55 8.84 -29.18 -8.93
CA ASP A 55 9.69 -30.34 -8.66
C ASP A 55 8.98 -31.40 -7.79
N VAL A 56 7.77 -31.10 -7.30
CA VAL A 56 7.03 -31.92 -6.34
C VAL A 56 6.65 -33.28 -6.92
N ASP A 57 6.11 -33.31 -8.14
CA ASP A 57 5.64 -34.56 -8.75
C ASP A 57 6.80 -35.50 -9.09
N GLN A 58 7.91 -34.94 -9.60
CA GLN A 58 9.14 -35.70 -9.84
C GLN A 58 9.71 -36.27 -8.54
N ALA A 59 9.75 -35.47 -7.47
CA ALA A 59 10.28 -35.92 -6.18
C ALA A 59 9.37 -36.97 -5.50
N ARG A 60 8.05 -36.91 -5.73
CA ARG A 60 7.09 -37.93 -5.28
C ARG A 60 7.26 -39.27 -5.97
N GLU A 61 7.62 -39.29 -7.25
CA GLU A 61 7.97 -40.55 -7.92
C GLU A 61 9.30 -41.08 -7.40
N ALA A 62 10.31 -40.20 -7.30
CA ALA A 62 11.63 -40.57 -6.83
C ALA A 62 11.61 -41.19 -5.41
N ILE A 63 10.79 -40.68 -4.49
CA ILE A 63 10.72 -41.22 -3.13
C ILE A 63 10.08 -42.63 -3.11
N ARG A 64 9.09 -42.90 -3.97
CA ARG A 64 8.51 -44.25 -4.11
C ARG A 64 9.55 -45.25 -4.62
N GLU A 65 10.32 -44.87 -5.64
CA GLU A 65 11.39 -45.73 -6.14
C GLU A 65 12.53 -45.93 -5.13
N PHE A 66 12.78 -44.93 -4.29
CA PHE A 66 13.78 -45.02 -3.21
C PHE A 66 13.36 -46.01 -2.13
N GLU A 67 12.09 -46.01 -1.72
CA GLU A 67 11.56 -46.95 -0.73
C GLU A 67 11.64 -48.41 -1.19
N LEU A 68 11.51 -48.67 -2.50
CA LEU A 68 11.62 -50.01 -3.07
C LEU A 68 13.06 -50.57 -3.03
N ASN A 69 14.07 -49.72 -3.25
CA ASN A 69 15.47 -50.13 -3.24
C ASN A 69 16.41 -49.03 -2.70
N PRO A 70 16.43 -48.78 -1.38
CA PRO A 70 17.16 -47.64 -0.79
C PRO A 70 18.69 -47.79 -0.80
N ASN A 71 19.19 -48.99 -1.13
CA ASN A 71 20.62 -49.30 -1.19
C ASN A 71 21.19 -49.29 -2.61
N ASP A 72 20.38 -48.90 -3.61
CA ASP A 72 20.83 -48.74 -4.98
C ASP A 72 22.03 -47.78 -5.07
N GLN A 73 22.97 -48.08 -5.97
CA GLN A 73 24.17 -47.30 -6.18
C GLN A 73 23.86 -45.84 -6.57
N ARG A 74 22.73 -45.60 -7.25
CA ARG A 74 22.30 -44.24 -7.66
C ARG A 74 22.03 -43.29 -6.49
N TYR A 75 21.85 -43.80 -5.28
CA TYR A 75 21.63 -43.01 -4.07
C TYR A 75 22.90 -42.79 -3.24
N GLN A 76 24.04 -43.36 -3.64
CA GLN A 76 25.32 -43.24 -2.94
C GLN A 76 26.10 -42.01 -3.43
N VAL A 77 25.49 -40.83 -3.30
CA VAL A 77 25.95 -39.56 -3.92
C VAL A 77 26.28 -38.46 -2.91
N SER A 78 26.60 -38.83 -1.66
CA SER A 78 26.82 -37.87 -0.57
C SER A 78 27.95 -36.87 -0.84
N GLU A 79 29.08 -37.33 -1.38
CA GLU A 79 30.23 -36.47 -1.70
C GLU A 79 29.91 -35.48 -2.84
N GLU A 80 29.21 -35.94 -3.87
CA GLU A 80 28.77 -35.11 -5.00
C GLU A 80 27.76 -34.06 -4.52
N ALA A 81 26.75 -34.48 -3.75
CA ALA A 81 25.74 -33.59 -3.18
C ALA A 81 26.37 -32.53 -2.27
N GLN A 82 27.36 -32.90 -1.45
CA GLN A 82 28.08 -31.96 -0.60
C GLN A 82 28.88 -30.95 -1.43
N THR A 83 29.53 -31.40 -2.49
CA THR A 83 30.26 -30.52 -3.42
C THR A 83 29.32 -29.52 -4.08
N LEU A 84 28.15 -29.97 -4.56
CA LEU A 84 27.13 -29.10 -5.16
C LEU A 84 26.56 -28.08 -4.17
N ARG A 85 26.29 -28.47 -2.91
CA ARG A 85 25.87 -27.55 -1.85
C ARG A 85 26.92 -26.46 -1.59
N ASN A 86 28.19 -26.86 -1.47
CA ASN A 86 29.29 -25.91 -1.25
C ASN A 86 29.46 -24.95 -2.44
N GLN A 87 29.32 -25.44 -3.68
CA GLN A 87 29.36 -24.59 -4.88
C GLN A 87 28.22 -23.58 -4.90
N ARG A 88 26.98 -23.98 -4.59
CA ARG A 88 25.82 -23.07 -4.50
C ARG A 88 26.03 -21.98 -3.44
N VAL A 89 26.48 -22.36 -2.25
CA VAL A 89 26.79 -21.38 -1.18
C VAL A 89 27.87 -20.41 -1.63
N ALA A 90 28.95 -20.90 -2.24
CA ALA A 90 30.03 -20.05 -2.75
C ALA A 90 29.60 -19.13 -3.91
N GLN A 91 28.70 -19.57 -4.77
CA GLN A 91 28.11 -18.72 -5.83
C GLN A 91 27.24 -17.61 -5.24
N GLU A 92 26.37 -17.94 -4.29
CA GLU A 92 25.51 -16.92 -3.65
C GLU A 92 26.35 -15.90 -2.87
N HIS A 93 27.39 -16.35 -2.15
CA HIS A 93 28.32 -15.45 -1.46
C HIS A 93 29.05 -14.51 -2.44
N ARG A 94 29.47 -15.02 -3.61
CA ARG A 94 30.07 -14.21 -4.69
C ARG A 94 29.08 -13.18 -5.24
N ARG A 95 27.85 -13.60 -5.54
CA ARG A 95 26.77 -12.70 -6.03
C ARG A 95 26.49 -11.56 -5.05
N GLN A 96 26.45 -11.87 -3.75
CA GLN A 96 26.27 -10.85 -2.71
C GLN A 96 27.47 -9.89 -2.60
N GLN A 97 28.70 -10.38 -2.77
CA GLN A 97 29.90 -9.53 -2.77
C GLN A 97 29.94 -8.61 -4.00
N GLU A 98 29.55 -9.10 -5.18
CA GLU A 98 29.45 -8.29 -6.40
C GLU A 98 28.40 -7.19 -6.26
N MET A 99 27.21 -7.51 -5.72
CA MET A 99 26.18 -6.51 -5.40
C MET A 99 26.70 -5.42 -4.45
N LYS A 100 27.45 -5.80 -3.40
CA LYS A 100 28.07 -4.83 -2.49
C LYS A 100 29.15 -3.99 -3.16
N LYS A 101 29.92 -4.56 -4.10
CA LYS A 101 30.93 -3.82 -4.89
C LYS A 101 30.26 -2.85 -5.87
N LEU A 102 29.18 -3.24 -6.53
CA LEU A 102 28.38 -2.36 -7.39
C LEU A 102 27.80 -1.19 -6.59
N GLN A 103 27.25 -1.45 -5.40
CA GLN A 103 26.77 -0.40 -4.50
C GLN A 103 27.88 0.56 -4.04
N ARG A 104 29.12 0.08 -3.85
CA ARG A 104 30.26 0.91 -3.42
C ARG A 104 30.95 1.67 -4.56
N SER A 105 30.92 1.14 -5.78
CA SER A 105 31.52 1.75 -6.97
C SER A 105 30.61 2.78 -7.64
N MET A 106 29.34 2.84 -7.25
CA MET A 106 28.45 3.95 -7.55
C MET A 106 29.08 5.27 -7.02
N PRO A 107 29.34 6.27 -7.88
CA PRO A 107 30.03 7.48 -7.47
C PRO A 107 29.21 8.23 -6.41
N LYS A 108 29.82 8.45 -5.24
CA LYS A 108 29.29 9.38 -4.22
C LYS A 108 29.44 10.80 -4.78
N SER A 109 28.35 11.34 -5.32
CA SER A 109 28.30 12.72 -5.85
C SER A 109 28.74 13.72 -4.76
N ARG A 110 29.85 14.41 -5.04
CA ARG A 110 30.34 15.58 -4.32
C ARG A 110 29.51 16.79 -4.75
N SER A 111 29.04 17.54 -3.75
CA SER A 111 28.42 18.86 -3.87
C SER A 111 29.33 19.85 -4.63
N GLY A 112 28.74 20.63 -5.54
CA GLY A 112 29.37 21.79 -6.16
C GLY A 112 28.56 22.43 -7.29
N GLY A 113 27.91 23.57 -7.00
CA GLY A 113 27.84 24.76 -7.86
C GLY A 113 27.14 24.75 -9.24
N SER A 114 25.94 25.34 -9.26
CA SER A 114 25.39 26.34 -10.20
C SER A 114 25.27 26.10 -11.72
N ASN A 115 24.08 26.49 -12.20
CA ASN A 115 23.67 26.97 -13.54
C ASN A 115 23.09 25.98 -14.56
N MET A 116 21.76 25.83 -14.42
CA MET A 116 20.71 26.15 -15.41
C MET A 116 20.53 25.30 -16.69
N GLN A 117 19.25 24.95 -16.90
CA GLN A 117 18.57 24.54 -18.15
C GLN A 117 18.74 23.09 -18.63
N THR A 118 17.84 22.25 -18.14
CA THR A 118 16.83 21.50 -18.93
C THR A 118 15.82 20.94 -17.92
N LEU A 119 14.58 20.61 -18.32
CA LEU A 119 13.49 20.09 -17.48
C LEU A 119 13.87 18.73 -16.82
N GLY A 120 14.79 18.81 -15.87
CA GLY A 120 15.46 17.71 -15.21
C GLY A 120 15.49 18.01 -13.71
N VAL A 121 14.73 17.20 -12.98
CA VAL A 121 14.78 17.09 -11.52
C VAL A 121 16.22 16.77 -11.10
N PRO A 122 16.89 17.59 -10.27
CA PRO A 122 18.16 17.20 -9.67
C PRO A 122 18.04 17.00 -8.16
N GLY A 123 18.28 15.75 -7.72
CA GLY A 123 19.07 15.48 -6.52
C GLY A 123 18.36 15.48 -5.15
N LYS A 124 18.19 14.27 -4.60
CA LYS A 124 18.14 13.94 -3.16
C LYS A 124 17.37 14.93 -2.26
N GLN A 125 16.06 15.04 -2.43
CA GLN A 125 15.23 15.54 -1.34
C GLN A 125 15.22 14.49 -0.21
N GLU A 126 16.11 14.60 0.78
CA GLU A 126 16.08 13.72 1.97
C GLU A 126 14.96 14.13 2.95
N LYS A 127 14.45 15.36 2.84
CA LYS A 127 13.42 15.95 3.69
C LYS A 127 12.04 15.72 3.10
N ILE A 128 11.03 15.63 3.97
CA ILE A 128 9.62 15.40 3.61
C ILE A 128 8.72 16.56 4.09
N PRO A 129 9.04 17.83 3.74
CA PRO A 129 8.35 19.00 4.30
C PRO A 129 6.86 19.05 3.97
N VAL A 130 6.43 18.61 2.78
CA VAL A 130 5.00 18.63 2.41
C VAL A 130 4.24 17.57 3.20
N VAL A 131 4.80 16.37 3.36
CA VAL A 131 4.21 15.34 4.23
C VAL A 131 4.05 15.87 5.65
N ILE A 132 5.09 16.46 6.23
CA ILE A 132 5.04 17.01 7.60
C ILE A 132 4.00 18.12 7.69
N ALA A 133 3.97 19.05 6.74
CA ALA A 133 3.01 20.14 6.71
C ALA A 133 1.57 19.64 6.66
N VAL A 134 1.27 18.66 5.79
CA VAL A 134 -0.07 18.07 5.71
C VAL A 134 -0.45 17.40 7.02
N ILE A 135 0.45 16.62 7.63
CA ILE A 135 0.18 15.95 8.91
C ILE A 135 -0.11 16.97 10.02
N VAL A 136 0.69 18.02 10.13
CA VAL A 136 0.52 19.07 11.14
C VAL A 136 -0.78 19.83 10.91
N LEU A 137 -1.07 20.23 9.67
CA LEU A 137 -2.31 20.96 9.33
C LEU A 137 -3.55 20.11 9.57
N SER A 138 -3.52 18.82 9.21
CA SER A 138 -4.61 17.88 9.51
C SER A 138 -4.81 17.73 11.02
N ALA A 139 -3.74 17.58 11.81
CA ALA A 139 -3.86 17.49 13.26
C ALA A 139 -4.45 18.78 13.85
N LEU A 140 -3.92 19.94 13.48
CA LEU A 140 -4.42 21.24 13.97
C LEU A 140 -5.90 21.46 13.61
N ALA A 141 -6.29 21.15 12.37
CA ALA A 141 -7.68 21.27 11.93
C ALA A 141 -8.60 20.29 12.67
N SER A 142 -8.19 19.02 12.83
CA SER A 142 -8.96 18.02 13.57
C SER A 142 -9.19 18.40 15.03
N PHE A 143 -8.15 18.80 15.76
CA PHE A 143 -8.30 19.22 17.16
C PHE A 143 -9.00 20.58 17.29
N GLY A 144 -8.76 21.51 16.36
CA GLY A 144 -9.39 22.83 16.34
C GLY A 144 -10.88 22.82 15.98
N THR A 145 -11.39 21.69 15.48
CA THR A 145 -12.82 21.51 15.12
C THR A 145 -13.52 20.44 15.96
N ASP A 146 -12.87 19.98 17.03
CA ASP A 146 -13.30 18.84 17.87
C ASP A 146 -13.71 17.62 17.03
N PHE A 147 -12.85 17.26 16.07
CA PHE A 147 -13.08 16.20 15.10
C PHE A 147 -14.39 16.35 14.31
N GLY A 148 -14.67 17.58 13.85
CA GLY A 148 -15.89 17.89 13.10
C GLY A 148 -17.17 17.88 13.96
N ARG A 149 -17.04 17.98 15.29
CA ARG A 149 -18.15 18.07 16.23
C ARG A 149 -18.00 19.33 17.09
N PRO A 150 -18.00 20.51 16.45
CA PRO A 150 -17.65 21.76 17.12
C PRO A 150 -18.55 22.00 18.33
N ARG A 151 -17.94 22.37 19.45
CA ARG A 151 -18.64 22.68 20.69
C ARG A 151 -19.19 24.09 20.62
N ASN A 152 -20.34 24.31 21.27
CA ASN A 152 -20.89 25.65 21.49
C ASN A 152 -20.01 26.43 22.47
N THR A 153 -18.88 26.94 21.96
CA THR A 153 -17.92 27.77 22.69
C THR A 153 -18.18 29.23 22.35
N ALA A 154 -18.27 30.08 23.38
CA ALA A 154 -18.40 31.52 23.18
C ALA A 154 -17.14 32.07 22.51
N MET A 155 -17.33 32.99 21.57
CA MET A 155 -16.25 33.62 20.82
C MET A 155 -15.24 34.27 21.80
N VAL A 156 -13.99 33.82 21.77
CA VAL A 156 -12.87 34.54 22.41
C VAL A 156 -12.39 35.57 21.38
N SER A 157 -12.48 36.86 21.71
CA SER A 157 -12.32 37.94 20.72
C SER A 157 -11.07 37.77 19.85
N GLY A 158 -11.24 37.78 18.52
CA GLY A 158 -10.15 37.73 17.55
C GLY A 158 -9.76 36.34 17.04
N PHE A 159 -10.40 35.26 17.54
CA PHE A 159 -10.19 33.89 17.04
C PHE A 159 -11.50 33.29 16.52
N TRP A 160 -11.39 32.48 15.46
CA TRP A 160 -12.50 31.68 14.94
C TRP A 160 -13.00 30.70 16.01
N THR A 161 -14.31 30.52 16.08
CA THR A 161 -14.91 29.41 16.83
C THR A 161 -14.64 28.07 16.13
N GLU A 162 -14.74 26.97 16.87
CA GLU A 162 -14.61 25.60 16.31
C GLU A 162 -15.60 25.39 15.15
N ALA A 163 -16.81 25.96 15.27
CA ALA A 163 -17.87 25.87 14.27
C ALA A 163 -17.54 26.67 13.00
N GLU A 164 -17.08 27.91 13.14
CA GLU A 164 -16.66 28.73 12.00
C GLU A 164 -15.47 28.11 11.26
N LEU A 165 -14.52 27.53 11.99
CA LEU A 165 -13.39 26.83 11.38
C LEU A 165 -13.86 25.58 10.60
N TYR A 166 -14.70 24.75 11.22
CA TYR A 166 -15.26 23.56 10.57
C TYR A 166 -16.07 23.92 9.32
N LEU A 167 -16.99 24.87 9.43
CA LEU A 167 -17.82 25.33 8.32
C LEU A 167 -16.99 26.00 7.24
N GLY A 168 -15.97 26.79 7.60
CA GLY A 168 -15.09 27.47 6.64
C GLY A 168 -14.19 26.52 5.83
N MET A 169 -13.84 25.37 6.41
CA MET A 169 -13.00 24.35 5.79
C MET A 169 -13.78 23.25 5.06
N SER A 170 -15.08 23.10 5.35
CA SER A 170 -15.97 22.12 4.71
C SER A 170 -16.17 22.39 3.21
N PHE A 171 -16.62 21.40 2.44
CA PHE A 171 -16.83 21.57 0.99
C PHE A 171 -17.91 22.61 0.66
N VAL A 172 -18.93 22.67 1.52
CA VAL A 172 -20.03 23.63 1.44
C VAL A 172 -20.33 24.17 2.84
N ASP A 173 -20.71 25.44 2.92
CA ASP A 173 -21.24 26.03 4.14
C ASP A 173 -22.70 25.60 4.32
N GLN A 174 -22.94 24.78 5.34
CA GLN A 174 -24.25 24.21 5.62
C GLN A 174 -25.24 25.23 6.20
N THR A 175 -24.74 26.39 6.62
CA THR A 175 -25.54 27.48 7.20
C THR A 175 -25.90 28.55 6.18
N ASP A 176 -25.32 28.48 4.97
CA ASP A 176 -25.54 29.46 3.91
C ASP A 176 -26.97 29.33 3.33
N PRO A 177 -27.78 30.40 3.31
CA PRO A 177 -29.10 30.39 2.69
C PRO A 177 -29.10 29.88 1.24
N ASP A 178 -28.09 30.22 0.43
CA ASP A 178 -28.00 29.74 -0.96
C ASP A 178 -27.85 28.22 -1.04
N TYR A 179 -27.23 27.60 -0.03
CA TYR A 179 -27.18 26.14 0.08
C TYR A 179 -28.51 25.58 0.58
N ILE A 180 -29.06 26.14 1.66
CA ILE A 180 -30.27 25.63 2.32
C ILE A 180 -31.49 25.70 1.39
N GLU A 181 -31.64 26.80 0.66
CA GLU A 181 -32.79 27.10 -0.20
C GLU A 181 -32.70 26.49 -1.60
N SER A 182 -31.53 25.95 -1.97
CA SER A 182 -31.31 25.36 -3.31
C SER A 182 -32.03 24.02 -3.53
N GLY A 183 -32.50 23.36 -2.47
CA GLY A 183 -33.15 22.06 -2.58
C GLY A 183 -33.92 21.67 -1.32
N ASN A 184 -34.92 20.81 -1.49
CA ASN A 184 -35.83 20.39 -0.41
C ASN A 184 -35.28 19.20 0.40
N THR A 185 -34.24 18.54 -0.11
CA THR A 185 -33.54 17.41 0.52
C THR A 185 -32.03 17.65 0.46
N GLU A 186 -31.24 17.04 1.35
CA GLU A 186 -29.77 17.16 1.29
C GLU A 186 -29.20 16.72 -0.06
N SER A 187 -29.79 15.68 -0.67
CA SER A 187 -29.42 15.12 -1.97
C SER A 187 -29.75 16.05 -3.15
N SER A 188 -30.75 16.92 -3.01
CA SER A 188 -31.17 17.86 -4.06
C SER A 188 -30.57 19.26 -3.91
N ARG A 189 -29.95 19.57 -2.75
CA ARG A 189 -29.26 20.84 -2.53
C ARG A 189 -28.02 20.95 -3.41
N ASP A 190 -27.76 22.19 -3.81
CA ASP A 190 -26.64 22.58 -4.63
C ASP A 190 -25.32 22.53 -3.84
N SER A 191 -24.65 21.40 -3.93
CA SER A 191 -23.36 21.14 -3.27
C SER A 191 -22.27 22.16 -3.62
N PHE A 192 -22.40 22.90 -4.72
CA PHE A 192 -21.41 23.89 -5.18
C PHE A 192 -21.77 25.33 -4.80
N ALA A 193 -22.82 25.57 -4.01
CA ALA A 193 -23.29 26.91 -3.65
C ALA A 193 -22.15 27.84 -3.16
N SER A 194 -21.37 27.41 -2.17
CA SER A 194 -20.25 28.19 -1.62
C SER A 194 -19.11 28.40 -2.64
N ILE A 195 -18.86 27.41 -3.52
CA ILE A 195 -17.81 27.51 -4.56
C ILE A 195 -18.22 28.53 -5.63
N ARG A 196 -19.50 28.59 -6.02
CA ARG A 196 -20.01 29.62 -6.95
C ARG A 196 -19.90 31.04 -6.39
N LYS A 197 -19.87 31.19 -5.07
CA LYS A 197 -19.57 32.46 -4.37
C LYS A 197 -18.06 32.79 -4.30
N GLY A 198 -17.21 31.99 -4.94
CA GLY A 198 -15.76 32.22 -5.01
C GLY A 198 -14.95 31.54 -3.90
N GLN A 199 -15.56 30.70 -3.06
CA GLN A 199 -14.87 30.00 -1.96
C GLN A 199 -14.10 28.76 -2.46
N VAL A 200 -13.20 28.95 -3.44
CA VAL A 200 -12.54 27.87 -4.19
C VAL A 200 -11.61 26.98 -3.35
N TRP A 201 -11.14 27.48 -2.20
CA TRP A 201 -10.31 26.68 -1.28
C TRP A 201 -11.04 25.44 -0.75
N ARG A 202 -12.38 25.46 -0.73
CA ARG A 202 -13.25 24.35 -0.30
C ARG A 202 -13.10 23.09 -1.14
N LEU A 203 -12.49 23.19 -2.32
CA LEU A 203 -12.11 22.04 -3.13
C LEU A 203 -10.98 21.20 -2.49
N VAL A 204 -10.19 21.81 -1.60
CA VAL A 204 -8.99 21.21 -0.99
C VAL A 204 -9.12 21.11 0.53
N THR A 205 -9.61 22.14 1.20
CA THR A 205 -9.61 22.23 2.67
C THR A 205 -10.30 21.08 3.42
N PRO A 206 -11.33 20.38 2.89
CA PRO A 206 -11.92 19.23 3.56
C PRO A 206 -10.92 18.10 3.86
N MET A 207 -9.79 18.04 3.13
CA MET A 207 -8.75 17.03 3.36
C MET A 207 -8.11 17.11 4.76
N PHE A 208 -8.17 18.27 5.41
CA PHE A 208 -7.54 18.47 6.72
C PHE A 208 -8.49 18.12 7.87
N LEU A 209 -9.81 18.10 7.65
CA LEU A 209 -10.81 17.76 8.65
C LEU A 209 -10.91 16.24 8.83
N HIS A 210 -11.05 15.75 10.06
CA HIS A 210 -11.26 14.32 10.33
C HIS A 210 -12.31 14.14 11.44
N GLY A 211 -13.12 13.08 11.33
CA GLY A 211 -14.26 12.82 12.21
C GLY A 211 -13.94 12.13 13.54
N ASP A 212 -12.74 11.58 13.68
CA ASP A 212 -12.25 10.94 14.90
C ASP A 212 -10.72 10.69 14.83
N THR A 213 -10.14 10.30 15.97
CA THR A 213 -8.70 10.06 16.12
C THR A 213 -8.20 8.89 15.26
N MET A 214 -8.96 7.81 15.11
CA MET A 214 -8.53 6.66 14.30
C MET A 214 -8.55 7.02 12.82
N HIS A 215 -9.58 7.73 12.37
CA HIS A 215 -9.66 8.25 11.02
C HIS A 215 -8.48 9.17 10.68
N LEU A 216 -8.10 10.08 11.59
CA LEU A 216 -6.89 10.89 11.45
C LEU A 216 -5.64 10.01 11.40
N LEU A 217 -5.45 9.12 12.37
CA LEU A 217 -4.25 8.27 12.49
C LEU A 217 -4.01 7.44 11.23
N PHE A 218 -5.03 6.75 10.72
CA PHE A 218 -4.91 5.93 9.51
C PHE A 218 -4.53 6.75 8.29
N ASN A 219 -5.15 7.92 8.07
CA ASN A 219 -4.77 8.80 6.97
C ASN A 219 -3.33 9.28 7.10
N MET A 220 -2.90 9.70 8.31
CA MET A 220 -1.56 10.22 8.52
C MET A 220 -0.48 9.14 8.35
N ILE A 221 -0.75 7.88 8.74
CA ILE A 221 0.15 6.76 8.46
C ILE A 221 0.35 6.60 6.95
N TRP A 222 -0.73 6.60 6.17
CA TRP A 222 -0.62 6.41 4.71
C TRP A 222 -0.04 7.62 3.99
N ILE A 223 -0.34 8.85 4.40
CA ILE A 223 0.34 10.05 3.90
C ILE A 223 1.82 10.00 4.23
N PHE A 224 2.19 9.59 5.45
CA PHE A 224 3.59 9.44 5.82
C PHE A 224 4.30 8.39 4.97
N VAL A 225 3.73 7.20 4.81
CA VAL A 225 4.36 6.09 4.07
C VAL A 225 4.44 6.39 2.58
N LEU A 226 3.30 6.71 1.94
CA LEU A 226 3.23 6.89 0.48
C LEU A 226 3.77 8.25 0.06
N GLY A 227 3.39 9.30 0.79
CA GLY A 227 3.82 10.67 0.52
C GLY A 227 5.33 10.82 0.69
N SER A 228 5.94 10.24 1.73
CA SER A 228 7.40 10.30 1.90
C SER A 228 8.14 9.62 0.75
N ALA A 229 7.63 8.48 0.27
CA ALA A 229 8.22 7.78 -0.86
C ALA A 229 8.17 8.66 -2.12
N ILE A 230 7.02 9.29 -2.41
CA ILE A 230 6.85 10.16 -3.57
C ILE A 230 7.68 11.44 -3.43
N GLU A 231 7.65 12.13 -2.29
CA GLU A 231 8.36 13.39 -2.08
C GLU A 231 9.88 13.24 -2.18
N ARG A 232 10.42 12.12 -1.68
CA ARG A 232 11.86 11.82 -1.79
C ARG A 232 12.30 11.52 -3.22
N LEU A 233 11.42 10.94 -4.02
CA LEU A 233 11.72 10.51 -5.40
C LEU A 233 11.43 11.60 -6.44
N GLN A 234 10.31 12.32 -6.29
CA GLN A 234 9.78 13.27 -7.28
C GLN A 234 9.84 14.73 -6.80
N GLY A 235 10.15 14.96 -5.52
CA GLY A 235 10.24 16.29 -4.93
C GLY A 235 8.91 16.81 -4.34
N SER A 236 9.03 17.83 -3.51
CA SER A 236 7.91 18.43 -2.76
C SER A 236 6.84 19.04 -3.66
N VAL A 237 7.22 19.72 -4.73
CA VAL A 237 6.26 20.36 -5.66
C VAL A 237 5.39 19.30 -6.32
N PHE A 238 6.00 18.19 -6.76
CA PHE A 238 5.25 17.09 -7.36
C PHE A 238 4.26 16.49 -6.37
N LEU A 239 4.70 16.20 -5.13
CA LEU A 239 3.79 15.68 -4.11
C LEU A 239 2.64 16.65 -3.82
N ALA A 240 2.92 17.95 -3.68
CA ALA A 240 1.90 18.95 -3.39
C ALA A 240 0.84 19.03 -4.50
N VAL A 241 1.28 19.05 -5.76
CA VAL A 241 0.35 19.03 -6.91
C VAL A 241 -0.43 17.72 -6.95
N LEU A 242 0.23 16.57 -6.75
CA LEU A 242 -0.44 15.28 -6.74
C LEU A 242 -1.53 15.21 -5.66
N LEU A 243 -1.24 15.64 -4.44
CA LEU A 243 -2.21 15.71 -3.34
C LEU A 243 -3.41 16.59 -3.67
N ILE A 244 -3.17 17.78 -4.24
CA ILE A 244 -4.25 18.71 -4.62
C ILE A 244 -5.11 18.09 -5.73
N VAL A 245 -4.50 17.57 -6.78
CA VAL A 245 -5.23 17.00 -7.93
C VAL A 245 -6.07 15.80 -7.50
N THR A 246 -5.51 14.89 -6.69
CA THR A 246 -6.24 13.69 -6.25
C THR A 246 -7.31 14.02 -5.21
N GLN A 247 -7.08 14.99 -4.34
CA GLN A 247 -8.10 15.51 -3.43
C GLN A 247 -9.29 16.11 -4.19
N ILE A 248 -9.01 16.99 -5.17
CA ILE A 248 -10.05 17.62 -5.98
C ILE A 248 -10.82 16.55 -6.74
N ALA A 249 -10.13 15.64 -7.45
CA ALA A 249 -10.79 14.59 -8.21
C ALA A 249 -11.64 13.66 -7.33
N GLY A 250 -11.16 13.30 -6.14
CA GLY A 250 -11.91 12.54 -5.15
C GLY A 250 -13.18 13.27 -4.73
N MET A 251 -13.06 14.52 -4.29
CA MET A 251 -14.23 15.32 -3.87
C MET A 251 -15.22 15.56 -5.01
N MET A 252 -14.75 15.81 -6.22
CA MET A 252 -15.63 15.96 -7.38
C MET A 252 -16.42 14.69 -7.64
N LEU A 253 -15.77 13.52 -7.62
CA LEU A 253 -16.50 12.27 -7.80
C LEU A 253 -17.50 12.04 -6.66
N GLN A 254 -17.09 12.26 -5.41
CA GLN A 254 -17.96 12.11 -4.24
C GLN A 254 -19.20 13.01 -4.30
N VAL A 255 -19.07 14.23 -4.79
CA VAL A 255 -20.18 15.19 -4.86
C VAL A 255 -21.07 14.96 -6.07
N MET A 256 -20.51 14.44 -7.18
CA MET A 256 -21.26 14.16 -8.40
C MET A 256 -22.02 12.83 -8.37
N LEU A 257 -21.73 11.94 -7.41
CA LEU A 257 -22.47 10.70 -7.25
C LEU A 257 -23.91 10.96 -6.77
N PRO A 258 -24.90 10.13 -7.16
CA PRO A 258 -26.27 10.30 -6.72
C PRO A 258 -26.40 10.18 -5.20
N GLY A 259 -27.30 10.96 -4.60
CA GLY A 259 -27.63 10.81 -3.18
C GLY A 259 -28.24 9.44 -2.87
N VAL A 260 -28.20 9.05 -1.59
CA VAL A 260 -28.63 7.70 -1.14
C VAL A 260 -30.07 7.36 -1.53
N GLU A 261 -30.95 8.37 -1.56
CA GLU A 261 -32.36 8.24 -1.95
C GLU A 261 -32.56 7.82 -3.41
N SER A 262 -31.56 8.11 -4.27
CA SER A 262 -31.57 7.79 -5.70
C SER A 262 -30.91 6.46 -6.03
N LEU A 263 -30.37 5.75 -5.03
CA LEU A 263 -29.63 4.50 -5.21
C LEU A 263 -30.39 3.31 -4.61
N PRO A 264 -30.31 2.11 -5.23
CA PRO A 264 -30.82 0.90 -4.61
C PRO A 264 -29.98 0.56 -3.35
N PRO A 265 -30.54 -0.18 -2.37
CA PRO A 265 -29.88 -0.42 -1.08
C PRO A 265 -28.45 -1.00 -1.20
N PHE A 266 -28.21 -1.88 -2.18
CA PHE A 266 -26.90 -2.50 -2.40
C PHE A 266 -25.84 -1.54 -2.95
N LEU A 267 -26.21 -0.35 -3.43
CA LEU A 267 -25.29 0.72 -3.87
C LEU A 267 -25.26 1.91 -2.91
N SER A 268 -25.98 1.86 -1.78
CA SER A 268 -26.06 2.97 -0.82
C SER A 268 -24.70 3.46 -0.33
N ALA A 269 -23.71 2.57 -0.22
CA ALA A 269 -22.35 2.93 0.17
C ALA A 269 -21.59 3.79 -0.88
N LEU A 270 -22.10 3.90 -2.11
CA LEU A 270 -21.60 4.80 -3.15
C LEU A 270 -22.37 6.11 -3.24
N ALA A 271 -23.26 6.40 -2.28
CA ALA A 271 -24.00 7.65 -2.26
C ALA A 271 -23.06 8.86 -2.20
N GLY A 272 -23.39 9.87 -3.01
CA GLY A 272 -22.71 11.14 -3.03
C GLY A 272 -23.13 12.05 -1.87
N SER A 273 -22.22 12.91 -1.45
CA SER A 273 -22.45 13.90 -0.39
C SER A 273 -21.38 14.99 -0.40
N PRO A 274 -21.73 16.26 -0.18
CA PRO A 274 -20.76 17.34 0.03
C PRO A 274 -20.12 17.32 1.42
N PHE A 275 -20.55 16.46 2.34
CA PHE A 275 -20.07 16.47 3.73
C PHE A 275 -18.86 15.57 3.97
N ALA A 276 -18.23 15.07 2.90
CA ALA A 276 -17.02 14.27 3.01
C ALA A 276 -15.86 15.09 3.58
N ILE A 277 -15.22 14.54 4.61
CA ILE A 277 -14.02 15.07 5.26
C ILE A 277 -12.94 13.99 5.30
N GLY A 278 -11.68 14.42 5.34
CA GLY A 278 -10.52 13.55 5.49
C GLY A 278 -9.64 13.51 4.25
N ALA A 279 -8.38 13.16 4.46
CA ALA A 279 -7.39 13.13 3.39
C ALA A 279 -7.43 11.84 2.54
N SER A 280 -8.43 10.98 2.74
CA SER A 280 -8.42 9.62 2.23
C SER A 280 -8.52 9.55 0.71
N GLY A 281 -9.24 10.47 0.07
CA GLY A 281 -9.20 10.62 -1.39
C GLY A 281 -7.77 10.90 -1.90
N ALA A 282 -7.06 11.83 -1.26
CA ALA A 282 -5.67 12.11 -1.60
C ALA A 282 -4.76 10.89 -1.35
N VAL A 283 -4.94 10.17 -0.24
CA VAL A 283 -4.23 8.92 0.10
C VAL A 283 -4.42 7.87 -1.00
N TYR A 284 -5.66 7.62 -1.43
CA TYR A 284 -5.94 6.68 -2.51
C TYR A 284 -5.32 7.12 -3.83
N GLY A 285 -5.18 8.42 -4.07
CA GLY A 285 -4.42 8.95 -5.20
C GLY A 285 -2.91 8.71 -5.11
N LEU A 286 -2.30 8.89 -3.94
CA LEU A 286 -0.88 8.53 -3.74
C LEU A 286 -0.67 7.02 -3.95
N PHE A 287 -1.59 6.21 -3.45
CA PHE A 287 -1.60 4.76 -3.65
C PHE A 287 -1.73 4.40 -5.12
N GLY A 288 -2.74 4.93 -5.82
CA GLY A 288 -2.94 4.69 -7.26
C GLY A 288 -1.71 5.05 -8.09
N TYR A 289 -1.09 6.18 -7.77
CA TYR A 289 0.15 6.59 -8.40
C TYR A 289 1.26 5.56 -8.19
N LEU A 290 1.57 5.19 -6.94
CA LEU A 290 2.63 4.23 -6.65
C LEU A 290 2.34 2.80 -7.11
N TRP A 291 1.06 2.44 -7.26
CA TRP A 291 0.67 1.09 -7.65
C TRP A 291 0.93 0.86 -9.13
N ILE A 292 0.56 1.83 -9.96
CA ILE A 292 0.64 1.73 -11.42
C ILE A 292 1.97 2.26 -11.95
N ARG A 293 2.62 3.22 -11.29
CA ARG A 293 3.85 3.81 -11.79
C ARG A 293 4.95 2.79 -12.18
N PRO A 294 5.26 1.75 -11.38
CA PRO A 294 6.31 0.79 -11.71
C PRO A 294 5.97 -0.13 -12.90
N THR A 295 4.68 -0.34 -13.20
CA THR A 295 4.28 -1.15 -14.36
C THR A 295 4.43 -0.38 -15.67
N LEU A 296 4.27 0.94 -15.61
CA LEU A 296 4.42 1.84 -16.76
C LEU A 296 5.88 2.27 -16.98
N ASP A 297 6.64 2.41 -15.91
CA ASP A 297 8.05 2.77 -15.92
C ASP A 297 8.86 1.72 -15.13
N PRO A 298 9.36 0.66 -15.79
CA PRO A 298 10.12 -0.38 -15.10
C PRO A 298 11.44 0.08 -14.50
N GLY A 299 11.90 1.30 -14.84
CA GLY A 299 13.04 1.95 -14.19
C GLY A 299 12.68 2.62 -12.86
N TYR A 300 11.40 2.65 -12.48
CA TYR A 300 10.96 3.27 -11.24
C TYR A 300 11.48 2.50 -10.02
N PRO A 301 12.14 3.18 -9.06
CA PRO A 301 12.99 2.49 -8.08
C PRO A 301 12.23 1.81 -6.93
N ILE A 302 10.93 2.02 -6.82
CA ILE A 302 10.10 1.48 -5.73
C ILE A 302 8.95 0.66 -6.28
N HIS A 303 8.67 -0.44 -5.60
CA HIS A 303 7.50 -1.27 -5.84
C HIS A 303 6.75 -1.40 -4.52
N MET A 304 5.42 -1.30 -4.56
CA MET A 304 4.65 -1.57 -3.36
C MET A 304 4.66 -3.06 -3.05
N ALA A 305 4.83 -3.39 -1.77
CA ALA A 305 4.69 -4.76 -1.30
C ALA A 305 3.27 -5.26 -1.64
N PRO A 306 3.11 -6.50 -2.15
CA PRO A 306 1.80 -7.05 -2.49
C PRO A 306 0.79 -6.99 -1.33
N MET A 307 1.27 -7.16 -0.10
CA MET A 307 0.45 -7.02 1.11
C MET A 307 -0.12 -5.61 1.28
N ASN A 308 0.63 -4.55 0.97
CA ASN A 308 0.14 -3.18 1.08
C ASN A 308 -0.92 -2.90 0.02
N VAL A 309 -0.76 -3.45 -1.20
CA VAL A 309 -1.78 -3.36 -2.26
C VAL A 309 -3.05 -4.08 -1.82
N LEU A 310 -2.91 -5.31 -1.30
CA LEU A 310 -4.04 -6.09 -0.77
C LEU A 310 -4.75 -5.36 0.36
N LEU A 311 -4.01 -4.76 1.29
CA LEU A 311 -4.58 -3.98 2.38
C LEU A 311 -5.34 -2.77 1.85
N MET A 312 -4.76 -1.97 0.95
CA MET A 312 -5.39 -0.76 0.41
C MET A 312 -6.65 -1.06 -0.42
N LEU A 313 -6.62 -2.09 -1.27
CA LEU A 313 -7.79 -2.52 -2.06
C LEU A 313 -8.82 -3.25 -1.19
N GLY A 314 -8.36 -4.08 -0.26
CA GLY A 314 -9.21 -4.76 0.71
C GLY A 314 -9.95 -3.76 1.58
N TRP A 315 -9.25 -2.73 2.08
CA TRP A 315 -9.84 -1.62 2.82
C TRP A 315 -10.86 -0.86 1.98
N LEU A 316 -10.56 -0.60 0.69
CA LEU A 316 -11.48 0.09 -0.22
C LEU A 316 -12.81 -0.67 -0.33
N VAL A 317 -12.74 -1.97 -0.61
CA VAL A 317 -13.92 -2.84 -0.72
C VAL A 317 -14.62 -2.97 0.62
N PHE A 318 -13.87 -3.06 1.73
CA PHE A 318 -14.43 -3.18 3.06
C PHE A 318 -15.20 -1.92 3.48
N CYS A 319 -14.71 -0.73 3.12
CA CYS A 319 -15.44 0.53 3.31
C CYS A 319 -16.77 0.59 2.54
N MET A 320 -16.87 -0.12 1.41
CA MET A 320 -18.11 -0.22 0.62
C MET A 320 -19.16 -1.15 1.25
N THR A 321 -18.82 -1.88 2.32
CA THR A 321 -19.79 -2.75 3.03
C THR A 321 -20.73 -1.97 3.96
N GLY A 322 -20.42 -0.72 4.29
CA GLY A 322 -21.18 0.11 5.24
C GLY A 322 -20.94 -0.22 6.71
N MET A 323 -20.07 -1.17 7.04
CA MET A 323 -19.81 -1.61 8.43
C MET A 323 -19.24 -0.51 9.35
N PHE A 324 -18.63 0.52 8.78
CA PHE A 324 -17.98 1.63 9.51
C PHE A 324 -18.75 2.96 9.36
N GLY A 325 -20.04 2.88 9.05
CA GLY A 325 -20.89 4.05 8.82
C GLY A 325 -20.68 4.69 7.44
N ASN A 326 -20.99 5.97 7.33
CA ASN A 326 -20.94 6.72 6.07
C ASN A 326 -19.49 7.07 5.70
N ILE A 327 -18.88 6.25 4.86
CA ILE A 327 -17.57 6.49 4.27
C ILE A 327 -17.75 7.11 2.88
N ALA A 328 -16.95 8.14 2.58
CA ALA A 328 -16.90 8.80 1.27
C ALA A 328 -16.21 7.90 0.23
N ASN A 329 -16.85 6.79 -0.16
CA ASN A 329 -16.28 5.81 -1.08
C ASN A 329 -16.06 6.37 -2.50
N GLY A 330 -16.87 7.33 -2.92
CA GLY A 330 -16.64 8.10 -4.14
C GLY A 330 -15.34 8.89 -4.10
N ALA A 331 -14.99 9.46 -2.94
CA ALA A 331 -13.73 10.18 -2.77
C ALA A 331 -12.52 9.25 -2.89
N HIS A 332 -12.58 8.06 -2.29
CA HIS A 332 -11.53 7.04 -2.44
C HIS A 332 -11.34 6.63 -3.90
N LEU A 333 -12.44 6.31 -4.59
CA LEU A 333 -12.40 5.87 -6.00
C LEU A 333 -11.88 6.99 -6.91
N GLY A 334 -12.37 8.21 -6.74
CA GLY A 334 -11.96 9.36 -7.56
C GLY A 334 -10.49 9.70 -7.38
N GLY A 335 -10.02 9.67 -6.12
CA GLY A 335 -8.62 9.83 -5.79
C GLY A 335 -7.74 8.75 -6.43
N LEU A 336 -8.10 7.47 -6.28
CA LEU A 336 -7.41 6.33 -6.88
C LEU A 336 -7.27 6.49 -8.39
N LEU A 337 -8.38 6.75 -9.09
CA LEU A 337 -8.38 6.93 -10.54
C LEU A 337 -7.52 8.11 -10.99
N ALA A 338 -7.57 9.23 -10.27
CA ALA A 338 -6.72 10.38 -10.56
C ALA A 338 -5.23 10.07 -10.36
N GLY A 339 -4.86 9.35 -9.31
CA GLY A 339 -3.49 8.91 -9.06
C GLY A 339 -2.95 8.01 -10.18
N ILE A 340 -3.77 7.06 -10.62
CA ILE A 340 -3.47 6.19 -11.77
C ILE A 340 -3.29 7.02 -13.05
N ALA A 341 -4.20 7.97 -13.30
CA ALA A 341 -4.11 8.84 -14.46
C ALA A 341 -2.84 9.69 -14.46
N VAL A 342 -2.47 10.29 -13.31
CA VAL A 342 -1.21 11.03 -13.18
C VAL A 342 -0.02 10.12 -13.44
N ALA A 343 0.01 8.90 -12.88
CA ALA A 343 1.06 7.93 -13.18
C ALA A 343 1.16 7.64 -14.68
N TYR A 344 0.03 7.48 -15.36
CA TYR A 344 -0.03 7.27 -16.81
C TYR A 344 0.59 8.43 -17.60
N PHE A 345 0.19 9.67 -17.31
CA PHE A 345 0.64 10.83 -18.08
C PHE A 345 2.10 11.22 -17.84
N VAL A 346 2.62 10.99 -16.63
CA VAL A 346 4.01 11.35 -16.30
C VAL A 346 4.99 10.21 -16.59
N SER A 347 4.51 9.03 -17.03
CA SER A 347 5.39 7.90 -17.36
C SER A 347 6.00 8.06 -18.76
N PRO A 348 7.30 7.78 -18.94
CA PRO A 348 7.91 7.79 -20.25
C PRO A 348 7.17 6.82 -21.18
N ARG A 349 6.74 7.28 -22.34
CA ARG A 349 6.19 6.39 -23.35
C ARG A 349 7.34 5.58 -23.93
N ARG A 350 7.22 4.25 -23.93
CA ARG A 350 8.04 3.40 -24.80
C ARG A 350 7.60 3.73 -26.24
N LEU A 351 8.45 4.45 -26.98
CA LEU A 351 8.34 4.59 -28.42
C LEU A 351 8.76 3.29 -29.10
#